data_AF-A0A1V5YDU7-F1
#
_entry.id   AF-A0A1V5YDU7-F1
#
_cell.length_a   1.000
_cell.length_b   1.000
_cell.length_c   1.000
_cell.angle_alpha   90.00
_cell.angle_beta   90.00
_cell.angle_gamma   90.00
#
_symmetry.space_group_name_H-M   'P 1'
#
loop_
_entity.id
_entity.type
_entity.pdbx_description
1 polymer ?
#
loop_
_entity_poly.entity_id
_entity_poly.type
_entity_poly.pdbx_seq_one_letter_code
_entity_poly.pdbx_strand_id
1 'polypeptide(L)' 'MILKRTVRGMLPYKMRRGRDAFSRLRIYVGVPRELKGMPLEQPDAAKMRTESNNRYIELGALSRRLGANF' A
#
# COMPACT_ATOMS: atom_id res chain seq x y z
N MET A 1 4.25 -0.92 -8.65
CA MET A 1 2.82 -0.83 -8.23
C MET A 1 2.33 -2.14 -7.59
N ILE A 2 2.91 -2.57 -6.47
CA ILE A 2 2.49 -3.83 -5.82
C ILE A 2 1.22 -3.59 -4.98
N LEU A 3 1.29 -2.65 -4.04
CA LEU A 3 0.19 -2.34 -3.12
C LEU A 3 -1.12 -1.95 -3.83
N LYS A 4 -1.02 -1.12 -4.88
CA LYS A 4 -2.18 -0.70 -5.69
C LYS A 4 -2.89 -1.90 -6.33
N ARG A 5 -2.15 -2.93 -6.74
CA ARG A 5 -2.72 -4.14 -7.34
C ARG A 5 -3.35 -5.05 -6.27
N THR A 6 -2.75 -5.12 -5.09
CA THR A 6 -3.31 -5.85 -3.94
C THR A 6 -4.68 -5.31 -3.55
N VAL A 7 -4.83 -3.99 -3.38
CA VAL A 7 -6.12 -3.39 -3.01
C VAL A 7 -7.17 -3.57 -4.12
N ARG A 8 -6.77 -3.47 -5.39
CA ARG A 8 -7.68 -3.76 -6.52
C ARG A 8 -8.22 -5.19 -6.48
N GLY A 9 -7.41 -6.16 -6.06
CA GLY A 9 -7.83 -7.56 -5.93
C GLY A 9 -8.85 -7.82 -4.83
N MET A 10 -8.92 -6.95 -3.83
CA MET A 10 -9.87 -7.01 -2.71
C MET A 10 -11.21 -6.32 -3.02
N LEU A 11 -11.33 -5.63 -4.15
CA LEU A 11 -12.54 -4.93 -4.57
C LEU A 11 -13.17 -5.63 -5.78
N PRO A 12 -14.50 -5.55 -5.97
CA PRO A 12 -15.17 -5.97 -7.19
C PRO A 12 -14.89 -4.99 -8.35
N TYR A 13 -13.62 -4.84 -8.73
CA TYR A 13 -13.13 -3.78 -9.62
C TYR A 13 -13.67 -3.85 -11.06
N LYS A 14 -14.33 -4.95 -11.44
CA LYS A 14 -15.02 -5.07 -12.74
C LYS A 14 -16.37 -4.35 -12.75
N MET A 15 -17.02 -4.25 -11.59
CA MET A 15 -18.29 -3.54 -11.42
C MET A 15 -18.06 -2.03 -11.24
N ARG A 16 -19.06 -1.21 -11.59
CA ARG A 16 -19.00 0.26 -11.45
C ARG A 16 -18.64 0.67 -10.02
N ARG A 17 -19.35 0.11 -9.02
CA ARG A 17 -19.11 0.38 -7.59
C ARG A 17 -17.66 0.11 -7.17
N GLY A 18 -17.05 -0.97 -7.64
CA GLY A 18 -15.66 -1.30 -7.32
C GLY A 18 -14.65 -0.38 -8.00
N ARG A 19 -14.93 0.06 -9.24
CA ARG A 19 -14.11 1.08 -9.92
C ARG A 19 -14.18 2.42 -9.20
N ASP A 20 -15.37 2.84 -8.80
CA ASP A 20 -15.58 4.10 -8.07
C ASP A 20 -14.91 4.08 -6.69
N ALA A 21 -14.92 2.93 -6.01
CA ALA A 21 -14.17 2.76 -4.77
C ALA A 21 -12.66 2.83 -4.99
N PHE A 22 -12.17 2.19 -6.05
CA PHE A 22 -10.74 2.15 -6.36
C PHE A 22 -10.19 3.51 -6.83
N SER A 23 -11.00 4.34 -7.51
CA SER A 23 -10.58 5.66 -7.97
C SER A 23 -10.36 6.66 -6.82
N ARG A 24 -11.03 6.46 -5.67
CA ARG A 24 -10.83 7.27 -4.46
C ARG A 24 -9.49 7.03 -3.78
N LEU A 25 -8.82 5.91 -4.06
CA LEU A 25 -7.56 5.55 -3.42
C LEU A 25 -6.35 6.08 -4.20
N ARG A 26 -5.54 6.91 -3.55
CA ARG A 26 -4.23 7.36 -4.06
C ARG A 26 -3.11 6.72 -3.23
N ILE A 27 -2.08 6.21 -3.91
CA ILE A 27 -0.93 5.54 -3.29
C ILE A 27 0.34 6.18 -3.84
N TYR A 28 1.24 6.55 -2.94
CA TYR A 28 2.53 7.17 -3.26
C TYR A 28 3.68 6.31 -2.75
N VAL A 29 4.84 6.45 -3.38
CA VAL A 29 6.11 5.91 -2.85
C VAL A 29 6.78 7.06 -2.12
N GLY A 30 7.03 6.90 -0.82
CA GLY A 30 7.44 8.01 0.05
C GLY A 30 6.29 8.97 0.38
N VAL A 31 6.63 10.10 1.01
CA VAL A 31 5.68 11.14 1.38
C VAL A 31 5.78 12.30 0.38
N PRO A 32 4.73 12.60 -0.40
CA PRO A 32 4.74 13.73 -1.32
C PRO A 32 4.81 15.04 -0.54
N ARG A 33 5.39 16.08 -1.16
CA ARG A 33 5.58 17.40 -0.52
C ARG A 33 4.27 18.00 0.00
N GLU A 34 3.18 17.77 -0.72
CA GLU A 34 1.82 18.25 -0.39
C GLU A 34 1.27 17.65 0.92
N LEU A 35 1.70 16.44 1.28
CA LEU A 35 1.25 15.73 2.49
C LEU A 35 2.29 15.80 3.62
N LYS A 36 3.38 16.55 3.41
CA LYS A 36 4.46 16.68 4.39
C LYS A 36 3.98 17.51 5.57
N GLY A 37 3.87 16.89 6.74
CA GLY A 37 3.42 17.54 7.98
C GLY A 37 1.93 17.36 8.29
N MET A 38 1.18 16.62 7.46
CA MET A 38 -0.18 16.20 7.81
C MET A 38 -0.15 15.05 8.84
N PRO A 39 -1.18 14.94 9.70
CA PRO A 39 -1.31 13.81 10.61
C PRO A 39 -1.45 12.51 9.80
N LEU A 40 -0.63 11.53 10.13
CA LEU A 40 -0.67 10.19 9.55
C LEU A 40 -1.34 9.25 10.53
N GLU A 41 -2.35 8.53 10.07
CA GLU A 41 -3.03 7.52 10.85
C GLU A 41 -2.56 6.12 10.45
N GLN A 42 -2.26 5.29 11.44
CA GLN A 42 -1.93 3.88 11.24
C GLN A 42 -3.08 3.01 11.78
N PRO A 43 -3.73 2.19 10.93
CA PRO A 43 -4.75 1.26 11.40
C PRO A 43 -4.16 0.25 12.39
N ASP A 44 -4.79 0.09 13.56
CA ASP A 44 -4.31 -0.83 14.61
C ASP A 44 -4.24 -2.28 14.13
N ALA A 45 -5.21 -2.70 13.31
CA ALA A 45 -5.26 -4.05 12.73
C ALA A 45 -4.10 -4.35 11.76
N ALA A 46 -3.41 -3.31 11.25
CA ALA A 46 -2.30 -3.44 10.30
C ALA A 46 -0.93 -3.27 10.97
N LYS A 47 -0.86 -3.14 12.30
CA LYS A 47 0.40 -3.12 13.02
C LYS A 47 1.05 -4.51 12.96
N MET A 48 2.35 -4.53 12.70
CA MET A 48 3.12 -5.76 12.71
C MET A 48 3.03 -6.38 14.10
N ARG A 49 2.44 -7.57 14.19
CA ARG A 49 2.36 -8.30 15.45
C ARG A 49 3.78 -8.77 15.79
N THR A 50 4.31 -8.27 16.91
CA THR A 50 5.61 -8.61 17.46
C THR A 50 5.59 -10.05 17.98
N GLU A 51 5.42 -11.02 17.11
CA GLU A 51 5.79 -12.40 17.40
C GLU A 51 7.25 -12.58 16.99
N SER A 52 8.07 -12.96 17.98
CA SER A 52 9.53 -12.83 18.02
C SER A 52 10.32 -13.57 16.92
N ASN A 53 9.66 -14.18 15.94
CA ASN A 53 10.30 -15.01 14.91
C ASN A 53 9.72 -14.85 13.49
N ASN A 54 9.03 -13.73 13.20
CA ASN A 54 8.51 -13.48 11.85
C ASN A 54 9.58 -12.92 10.92
N ARG A 55 10.09 -13.77 10.01
CA ARG A 55 10.87 -13.32 8.85
C ARG A 55 9.97 -12.50 7.93
N TYR A 56 10.24 -11.22 7.80
CA TYR A 56 9.53 -10.32 6.89
C TYR A 56 10.47 -9.78 5.82
N ILE A 57 9.90 -9.29 4.72
CA ILE A 57 10.61 -8.55 3.70
C ILE A 57 9.91 -7.22 3.46
N GLU A 58 10.69 -6.16 3.30
CA GLU A 58 10.15 -4.87 2.95
C GLU A 58 9.69 -4.85 1.49
N LEU A 59 8.53 -4.24 1.26
CA LEU A 59 7.97 -4.10 -0.08
C LEU A 59 8.92 -3.34 -1.03
N GLY A 60 9.67 -2.36 -0.51
CA GLY A 60 10.67 -1.61 -1.26
C GLY A 60 11.87 -2.48 -1.66
N ALA A 61 12.36 -3.33 -0.76
CA ALA A 61 13.44 -4.29 -1.07
C ALA A 61 13.01 -5.31 -2.11
N LEU A 62 11.79 -5.87 -1.97
CA LEU A 62 11.22 -6.78 -2.96
C LEU A 62 11.08 -6.09 -4.33
N SER A 63 10.56 -4.86 -4.36
CA SER A 63 10.35 -4.17 -5.63
C SER A 63 11.66 -3.80 -6.34
N ARG A 64 12.73 -3.47 -5.61
CA ARG A 64 14.07 -3.27 -6.19
C ARG A 64 14.62 -4.55 -6.83
N ARG A 65 14.47 -5.69 -6.14
CA ARG A 65 14.88 -7.01 -6.68
C ARG A 65 14.13 -7.39 -7.96
N LEU A 66 12.88 -6.96 -8.08
CA LEU A 66 12.04 -7.17 -9.26
C LEU A 66 12.33 -6.16 -10.40
N GLY A 67 13.34 -5.29 -10.26
CA GLY A 67 13.77 -4.36 -11.31
C GLY A 67 12.95 -3.07 -11.39
N ALA A 68 12.23 -2.70 -10.32
CA ALA A 68 11.53 -1.43 -10.31
C ALA A 68 12.51 -0.27 -10.05
N ASN A 69 12.45 0.74 -10.93
CA ASN A 69 13.14 2.02 -10.78
C ASN A 69 12.16 3.02 -10.14
N PHE A 70 12.46 3.51 -8.94
CA PHE A 70 11.69 4.53 -8.21
C PHE A 70 12.61 5.50 -7.48
#